data_AF-A0A9X2H9U3-F1
#
_entry.id   AF-A0A9X2H9U3-F1
#
_cell.length_a   1.000
_cell.length_b   1.000
_cell.length_c   1.000
_cell.angle_alpha   90.00
_cell.angle_beta   90.00
_cell.angle_gamma   90.00
#
_symmetry.space_group_name_H-M   'P 1'
#
loop_
_entity.id
_entity.type
_entity.pdbx_description
1 polymer ?
#
loop_
_entity_poly.entity_id
_entity_poly.type
_entity_poly.pdbx_seq_one_letter_code
_entity_poly.pdbx_strand_id
1 'polypeptide(L)'
;MATAWSDRVTNLISLGLGILSIGFFSVVTIISTLDPDYFDRPLLDQMITGSTEKPDATVEGAIPVPKLVRSAALTPRDFQIVMVFGAEAHLASPGELWRVRVGSLVPGLGEILEIEPGENGGTVRAENATLTGVRN
;
A
#
# COMPACT_ATOMS: atom_id res chain seq x y z
N MET A 1 4.92 -55.80 8.16
CA MET A 1 3.60 -55.68 8.82
C MET A 1 3.27 -54.26 9.32
N ALA A 2 3.96 -53.20 8.84
CA ALA A 2 3.71 -51.81 9.29
C ALA A 2 2.88 -50.96 8.31
N THR A 3 2.69 -51.41 7.07
CA THR A 3 2.03 -50.66 5.98
C THR A 3 0.50 -50.64 6.07
N ALA A 4 -0.14 -51.70 6.58
CA ALA A 4 -1.60 -51.78 6.61
C ALA A 4 -2.27 -50.78 7.58
N TRP A 5 -1.53 -50.24 8.55
CA TRP A 5 -2.05 -49.27 9.53
C TRP A 5 -1.96 -47.83 9.00
N SER A 6 -0.84 -47.46 8.37
CA SER A 6 -0.68 -46.15 7.74
C SER A 6 -1.73 -45.93 6.66
N ASP A 7 -1.98 -46.92 5.81
CA ASP A 7 -2.91 -46.78 4.68
C ASP A 7 -4.36 -46.54 5.15
N ARG A 8 -4.75 -47.17 6.27
CA ARG A 8 -6.07 -46.97 6.89
C ARG A 8 -6.22 -45.59 7.52
N VAL A 9 -5.17 -45.11 8.18
CA VAL A 9 -5.16 -43.77 8.79
C VAL A 9 -5.21 -42.69 7.72
N THR A 10 -4.41 -42.81 6.66
CA THR A 10 -4.43 -41.88 5.53
C THR A 10 -5.80 -41.84 4.86
N ASN A 11 -6.41 -43.00 4.58
CA ASN A 11 -7.75 -43.05 4.00
C ASN A 11 -8.82 -42.40 4.89
N LEU A 12 -8.76 -42.59 6.21
CA LEU A 12 -9.69 -41.94 7.14
C LEU A 12 -9.52 -40.42 7.18
N ILE A 13 -8.26 -39.94 7.18
CA ILE A 13 -7.96 -38.51 7.15
C ILE A 13 -8.41 -37.89 5.83
N SER A 14 -8.12 -38.54 4.70
CA SER A 14 -8.53 -38.07 3.37
C SER A 14 -10.06 -38.03 3.22
N LEU A 15 -10.77 -39.04 3.73
CA LEU A 15 -12.23 -39.05 3.76
C LEU A 15 -12.78 -37.92 4.64
N GLY A 16 -12.22 -37.74 5.83
CA GLY A 16 -12.59 -36.66 6.74
C GLY A 16 -12.37 -35.28 6.12
N LEU A 17 -11.21 -35.08 5.47
CA LEU A 17 -10.89 -33.84 4.75
C LEU A 17 -11.88 -33.60 3.62
N GLY A 18 -12.21 -34.63 2.84
CA GLY A 18 -13.20 -34.53 1.76
C GLY A 18 -14.59 -34.09 2.26
N ILE A 19 -15.08 -34.72 3.33
CA ILE A 19 -16.37 -34.35 3.95
C ILE A 19 -16.33 -32.91 4.47
N LEU A 20 -15.24 -32.52 5.16
CA LEU A 20 -15.08 -31.18 5.70
C LEU A 20 -15.03 -30.12 4.61
N SER A 21 -14.31 -30.39 3.50
CA SER A 21 -14.24 -29.50 2.35
C SER A 21 -15.60 -29.33 1.68
N ILE A 22 -16.32 -30.43 1.41
CA ILE A 22 -17.66 -30.37 0.81
C ILE A 22 -18.61 -29.56 1.70
N GLY A 23 -18.58 -29.80 3.01
CA GLY A 23 -19.37 -29.03 3.98
C GLY A 23 -19.03 -27.55 3.97
N PHE A 24 -17.75 -27.20 4.02
CA PHE A 24 -17.28 -25.82 3.97
C PHE A 24 -17.75 -25.09 2.70
N PHE A 25 -17.51 -25.67 1.52
CA PHE A 25 -17.93 -25.05 0.26
C PHE A 25 -19.45 -24.96 0.12
N SER A 26 -20.20 -25.94 0.62
CA SER A 26 -21.66 -25.89 0.63
C SER A 26 -22.17 -24.72 1.47
N VAL A 27 -21.63 -24.54 2.68
CA VAL A 27 -22.00 -23.43 3.56
C VAL A 27 -21.65 -22.08 2.94
N VAL A 28 -20.43 -21.92 2.40
CA VAL A 28 -20.02 -20.68 1.72
C VAL A 28 -20.92 -20.36 0.54
N THR A 29 -21.30 -21.37 -0.25
CA THR A 29 -22.20 -21.19 -1.40
C THR A 29 -23.58 -20.74 -0.94
N ILE A 30 -24.15 -21.37 0.10
CA ILE A 30 -25.46 -20.99 0.65
C ILE A 30 -25.43 -19.53 1.14
N ILE A 31 -24.42 -19.16 1.95
CA ILE A 31 -24.26 -17.80 2.45
C ILE A 31 -24.17 -16.81 1.29
N SER A 32 -23.34 -17.08 0.29
CA SER A 32 -23.16 -16.20 -0.88
C SER A 32 -24.45 -16.02 -1.69
N THR A 33 -25.32 -17.04 -1.73
CA THR A 33 -26.61 -16.94 -2.45
C THR A 33 -27.70 -16.23 -1.67
N LEU A 34 -27.68 -16.34 -0.34
CA LEU A 34 -28.69 -15.72 0.53
C LEU A 34 -28.35 -14.27 0.89
N ASP A 35 -27.06 -13.97 1.01
CA ASP A 35 -26.52 -12.67 1.37
C ASP A 35 -25.21 -12.43 0.59
N PRO A 36 -25.29 -11.92 -0.66
CA PRO A 36 -24.11 -11.76 -1.52
C PRO A 36 -23.08 -10.80 -0.94
N ASP A 37 -23.52 -9.85 -0.11
CA ASP A 37 -22.66 -8.85 0.52
C ASP A 37 -22.12 -9.31 1.88
N TYR A 38 -22.38 -10.55 2.30
CA TYR A 38 -22.00 -11.06 3.63
C TYR A 38 -20.49 -10.94 3.92
N PHE A 39 -19.64 -11.22 2.92
CA PHE A 39 -18.19 -11.19 3.07
C PHE A 39 -17.57 -9.79 2.90
N ASP A 40 -18.33 -8.83 2.36
CA ASP A 40 -17.89 -7.44 2.21
C ASP A 40 -18.21 -6.60 3.46
N ARG A 41 -18.96 -7.16 4.40
CA ARG A 41 -19.28 -6.49 5.65
C ARG A 41 -18.04 -6.38 6.53
N PRO A 42 -17.76 -5.19 7.07
CA PRO A 42 -16.68 -5.03 8.05
C PRO A 42 -17.02 -5.86 9.30
N LEU A 43 -16.22 -6.89 9.58
CA LEU A 43 -16.40 -7.81 10.71
C LEU A 43 -16.14 -7.14 12.08
N LEU A 44 -15.56 -5.95 12.06
CA LEU A 44 -15.35 -5.10 13.21
C LEU A 44 -15.95 -3.74 12.87
N ASP A 45 -16.80 -3.22 13.75
CA ASP A 45 -17.16 -1.81 13.75
C ASP A 45 -15.86 -1.02 13.60
N GLN A 46 -15.78 -0.14 12.61
CA GLN A 46 -14.54 0.50 12.20
C GLN A 46 -13.79 0.92 13.46
N MET A 47 -12.58 0.39 13.65
CA MET A 47 -11.73 0.88 14.73
C MET A 47 -11.58 2.37 14.44
N ILE A 48 -12.20 3.21 15.27
CA ILE A 48 -12.02 4.66 15.26
C ILE A 48 -10.56 4.87 15.65
N THR A 49 -9.64 4.66 14.71
CA THR A 49 -8.37 5.35 14.74
C THR A 49 -8.76 6.80 14.59
N GLY A 50 -8.78 7.51 15.71
CA GLY A 50 -9.05 8.94 15.74
C GLY A 50 -8.09 9.61 14.78
N SER A 51 -8.53 9.78 13.53
CA SER A 51 -7.99 10.78 12.62
C SER A 51 -8.43 12.08 13.26
N THR A 52 -7.64 12.54 14.23
CA THR A 52 -7.74 13.89 14.72
C THR A 52 -7.53 14.76 13.50
N GLU A 53 -8.59 15.44 13.06
CA GLU A 53 -8.47 16.58 12.18
C GLU A 53 -7.32 17.43 12.70
N LYS A 54 -6.38 17.76 11.81
CA LYS A 54 -5.29 18.67 12.12
C LYS A 54 -5.92 19.91 12.74
N PRO A 55 -5.71 20.20 14.04
CA PRO A 55 -6.26 21.41 14.61
C PRO A 55 -5.61 22.57 13.85
N ASP A 56 -6.43 23.53 13.44
CA ASP A 56 -5.92 24.82 13.01
C ASP A 56 -4.90 25.30 14.05
N ALA A 57 -3.83 25.95 13.57
CA ALA A 57 -2.52 26.12 14.20
C ALA A 57 -2.49 26.94 15.51
N THR A 58 -3.54 26.91 16.32
CA THR A 58 -3.75 27.75 17.50
C THR A 58 -4.31 26.95 18.68
N VAL A 59 -3.86 25.70 18.87
CA VAL A 59 -4.12 24.96 20.11
C VAL A 59 -2.90 25.07 21.02
N GLU A 60 -3.01 25.92 22.05
CA GLU A 60 -2.11 25.89 23.20
C GLU A 60 -2.17 24.49 23.84
N GLY A 61 -1.08 23.73 23.71
CA GLY A 61 -1.02 22.36 24.22
C GLY A 61 -0.70 21.28 23.17
N ALA A 62 -0.39 21.65 21.92
CA ALA A 62 0.14 20.71 20.94
C ALA A 62 1.40 20.01 21.48
N ILE A 63 1.33 18.68 21.66
CA ILE A 63 2.51 17.87 22.00
C ILE A 63 3.54 18.06 20.88
N PRO A 64 4.81 18.40 21.19
CA PRO A 64 5.82 18.63 20.17
C PRO A 64 6.08 17.32 19.41
N VAL A 65 5.55 17.26 18.19
CA VAL A 65 5.84 16.17 17.26
C VAL A 65 7.31 16.28 16.86
N PRO A 66 8.07 15.17 16.85
CA PRO A 66 9.43 15.16 16.30
C PRO A 66 9.38 15.66 14.86
N LYS A 67 9.89 16.88 14.63
CA LYS A 67 10.12 17.34 13.26
C LYS A 67 11.26 16.50 12.71
N LEU A 68 11.04 15.84 11.59
CA LEU A 68 12.11 15.21 10.84
C LEU A 68 13.07 16.33 10.38
N VAL A 69 14.11 16.58 11.17
CA VAL A 69 15.16 17.53 10.83
C VAL A 69 16.08 16.83 9.85
N ARG A 70 15.88 17.10 8.56
CA ARG A 70 16.80 16.63 7.52
C ARG A 70 18.13 17.35 7.67
N SER A 71 19.23 16.62 7.54
CA SER A 71 20.59 17.16 7.71
C SER A 71 20.98 18.17 6.63
N ALA A 72 20.30 18.18 5.47
CA ALA A 72 20.51 19.11 4.39
C ALA A 72 19.18 19.47 3.70
N ALA A 73 19.11 20.68 3.14
CA ALA A 73 18.02 21.07 2.25
C ALA A 73 18.19 20.32 0.92
N LEU A 74 17.17 19.54 0.53
CA LEU A 74 17.16 18.81 -0.73
C LEU A 74 17.05 19.80 -1.89
N THR A 75 17.88 19.62 -2.91
CA THR A 75 17.82 20.37 -4.17
C THR A 75 17.22 19.49 -5.26
N PRO A 76 16.65 20.06 -6.34
CA PRO A 76 16.11 19.26 -7.44
C PRO A 76 17.08 18.23 -8.04
N ARG A 77 18.39 18.48 -7.96
CA ARG A 77 19.44 17.59 -8.49
C ARG A 77 19.66 16.33 -7.66
N ASP A 78 19.19 16.33 -6.42
CA ASP A 78 19.32 15.20 -5.52
C ASP A 78 18.23 14.14 -5.76
N PHE A 79 17.24 14.44 -6.62
CA PHE A 79 16.13 13.56 -6.91
C PHE A 79 16.33 12.77 -8.20
N GLN A 80 16.09 11.47 -8.11
CA GLN A 80 16.08 10.56 -9.26
C GLN A 80 14.77 9.81 -9.32
N ILE A 81 14.21 9.66 -10.53
CA ILE A 81 13.03 8.82 -10.74
C ILE A 81 13.46 7.36 -10.68
N VAL A 82 12.89 6.62 -9.74
CA VAL A 82 13.08 5.18 -9.61
C VAL A 82 12.09 4.43 -10.48
N MET A 83 10.81 4.82 -10.41
CA MET A 83 9.75 4.23 -11.22
C MET A 83 8.54 5.17 -11.29
N VAL A 84 7.83 5.12 -12.42
CA VAL A 84 6.51 5.74 -12.60
C VAL A 84 5.49 4.63 -12.82
N PHE A 85 4.39 4.68 -12.10
CA PHE A 85 3.27 3.75 -12.21
C PHE A 85 1.96 4.51 -12.31
N GLY A 86 1.40 4.58 -13.52
CA GLY A 86 0.19 5.35 -13.79
C GLY A 86 0.37 6.83 -13.43
N ALA A 87 -0.43 7.31 -12.48
CA ALA A 87 -0.39 8.69 -11.98
C ALA A 87 0.49 8.88 -10.72
N GLU A 88 1.34 7.90 -10.39
CA GLU A 88 2.26 7.95 -9.25
C GLU A 88 3.70 7.81 -9.70
N ALA A 89 4.60 8.48 -8.99
CA ALA A 89 6.04 8.33 -9.18
C ALA A 89 6.72 8.02 -7.84
N HIS A 90 7.76 7.19 -7.89
CA HIS A 90 8.69 7.00 -6.80
C HIS A 90 9.98 7.75 -7.11
N LEU A 91 10.33 8.70 -6.25
CA LEU A 91 11.54 9.49 -6.34
C LEU A 91 12.50 9.07 -5.23
N ALA A 92 13.76 8.81 -5.57
CA ALA A 92 14.82 8.63 -4.59
C ALA A 92 15.52 9.95 -4.33
N SER A 93 15.76 10.26 -3.06
CA SER A 93 16.72 11.27 -2.61
C SER A 93 17.76 10.61 -1.71
N PRO A 94 18.87 11.28 -1.33
CA PRO A 94 19.89 10.68 -0.46
C PRO A 94 19.28 10.15 0.85
N GLY A 95 19.19 8.83 0.99
CA GLY A 95 18.68 8.15 2.18
C GLY A 95 17.15 8.07 2.33
N GLU A 96 16.36 8.56 1.35
CA GLU A 96 14.89 8.57 1.44
C GLU A 96 14.25 8.15 0.11
N LEU A 97 13.14 7.41 0.18
CA LEU A 97 12.29 7.10 -0.96
C LEU A 97 10.95 7.80 -0.79
N TRP A 98 10.57 8.55 -1.81
CA TRP A 98 9.37 9.38 -1.84
C TRP A 98 8.37 8.78 -2.79
N ARG A 99 7.15 8.52 -2.32
CA ARG A 99 6.00 8.21 -3.18
C ARG A 99 5.22 9.49 -3.40
N VAL A 100 5.08 9.91 -4.65
CA VAL A 100 4.48 11.19 -5.02
C VAL A 100 3.38 11.00 -6.06
N ARG A 101 2.36 11.85 -5.98
CA ARG A 101 1.26 11.98 -6.94
C ARG A 101 1.15 13.43 -7.39
N VAL A 102 0.43 13.69 -8.47
CA VAL A 102 0.06 15.06 -8.86
C VAL A 102 -0.62 15.77 -7.67
N GLY A 103 -0.18 16.99 -7.37
CA GLY A 103 -0.59 17.78 -6.19
C GLY A 103 0.21 17.50 -4.92
N SER A 104 1.18 16.59 -4.93
CA SER A 104 2.05 16.33 -3.75
C SER A 104 3.11 17.42 -3.62
N LEU A 105 3.35 17.90 -2.40
CA LEU A 105 4.42 18.86 -2.12
C LEU A 105 5.69 18.13 -1.69
N VAL A 106 6.75 18.26 -2.49
CA VAL A 106 8.05 17.63 -2.24
C VAL A 106 9.09 18.70 -1.90
N PRO A 107 9.75 18.63 -0.74
CA PRO A 107 10.80 19.58 -0.38
C PRO A 107 11.91 19.63 -1.44
N GLY A 108 12.18 20.81 -1.99
CA GLY A 108 13.20 21.01 -3.03
C GLY A 108 12.66 20.97 -4.47
N LEU A 109 11.61 20.18 -4.75
CA LEU A 109 10.97 20.11 -6.07
C LEU A 109 9.70 20.98 -6.17
N GLY A 110 9.04 21.26 -5.05
CA GLY A 110 7.75 21.97 -4.99
C GLY A 110 6.58 21.04 -5.21
N GLU A 111 5.45 21.61 -5.65
CA GLU A 111 4.26 20.83 -6.03
C GLU A 111 4.51 20.02 -7.31
N ILE A 112 4.08 18.76 -7.32
CA ILE A 112 4.10 17.93 -8.53
C ILE A 112 2.92 18.30 -9.43
N LEU A 113 3.22 18.85 -10.60
CA LEU A 113 2.22 19.32 -11.56
C LEU A 113 1.74 18.21 -12.49
N GLU A 114 2.65 17.32 -12.90
CA GLU A 114 2.34 16.29 -13.89
C GLU A 114 3.31 15.11 -13.77
N ILE A 115 2.78 13.91 -14.01
CA ILE A 115 3.55 12.66 -14.06
C ILE A 115 3.14 11.93 -15.33
N GLU A 116 4.11 11.74 -16.24
CA GLU A 116 3.91 11.01 -17.48
C GLU A 116 4.76 9.73 -17.49
N PRO A 117 4.16 8.55 -17.71
CA PRO A 117 4.93 7.35 -17.95
C PRO A 117 5.62 7.42 -19.31
N GLY A 118 6.84 6.92 -19.39
CA GLY A 118 7.63 6.91 -20.62
C GLY A 118 8.68 5.82 -20.61
N GLU A 119 9.24 5.48 -21.78
CA GLU A 119 10.12 4.32 -21.97
C GLU A 119 11.40 4.36 -21.09
N ASN A 120 11.83 5.54 -20.64
CA ASN A 120 13.05 5.72 -19.84
C ASN A 120 12.80 5.92 -18.33
N GLY A 121 11.66 5.47 -17.81
CA GLY A 121 11.26 5.68 -16.40
C GLY A 121 10.31 6.86 -16.18
N GLY A 122 9.88 7.51 -17.26
CA GLY A 122 8.88 8.59 -17.24
C GLY A 122 9.44 10.00 -17.02
N THR A 123 8.54 10.96 -16.99
CA THR A 123 8.81 12.38 -16.76
C THR A 123 7.96 12.85 -15.59
N VAL A 124 8.58 13.53 -14.63
CA VAL A 124 7.90 14.13 -13.48
C VAL A 124 8.14 15.62 -13.51
N ARG A 125 7.08 16.40 -13.77
CA ARG A 125 7.13 17.85 -13.79
C ARG A 125 6.68 18.38 -12.42
N ALA A 126 7.58 19.08 -11.75
CA ALA A 126 7.32 19.80 -10.52
C ALA A 126 7.48 21.32 -10.75
N GLU A 127 7.01 22.13 -9.81
CA GLU A 127 7.11 23.59 -9.90
C GLU A 127 8.55 24.09 -10.12
N ASN A 128 9.51 23.49 -9.43
CA ASN A 128 10.89 23.99 -9.42
C ASN A 128 11.82 23.20 -10.37
N ALA A 129 11.38 22.08 -10.91
CA ALA A 129 12.17 21.28 -11.85
C ALA A 129 11.33 20.26 -12.63
N THR A 130 11.83 19.87 -13.80
CA THR A 130 11.34 18.69 -14.51
C THR A 130 12.39 17.59 -14.42
N LEU A 131 12.01 16.46 -13.83
CA LEU A 131 12.82 15.26 -13.78
C LEU A 131 12.49 14.40 -15.00
N THR A 132 13.51 14.00 -15.73
CA THR A 132 13.39 13.05 -16.84
C THR A 132 14.15 11.79 -16.46
N GLY A 133 13.54 10.63 -16.65
CA GLY A 133 14.20 9.35 -16.40
C GLY A 133 15.47 9.22 -17.26
N VAL A 134 16.59 8.88 -16.62
CA VAL A 134 17.89 8.75 -17.27
C VAL A 134 18.08 7.31 -17.71
N ARG A 135 18.30 7.13 -19.02
CA ARG A 135 18.69 5.86 -19.62
C ARG A 135 20.08 5.45 -19.10
N ASN A 136 20.15 4.35 -18.37
CA ASN A 136 21.41 3.65 -18.10
C ASN A 136 21.64 2.60 -19.21
#